data_AF-A0A9D2WRT2-F1
#
_entry.id   AF-A0A9D2WRT2-F1
#
_cell.length_a   1.000
_cell.length_b   1.000
_cell.length_c   1.000
_cell.angle_alpha   90.00
_cell.angle_beta   90.00
_cell.angle_gamma   90.00
#
_symmetry.space_group_name_H-M   'P 1'
#
loop_
_entity.id
_entity.type
_entity.pdbx_description
1 polymer ?
#
loop_
_entity_poly.entity_id
_entity_poly.type
_entity_poly.pdbx_seq_one_letter_code
_entity_poly.pdbx_strand_id
1 'polypeptide(L)'
;MVKTDEATELSGDAATLNGQMTECYGEIKEYGFYFGTELTKTDQKIIVGEKEYVAKPFSKRIDQLKPGTYFYKAFATNATDTGYGPLMEFTIKQTSGDNNTAPDGIKVKLDDQLLTFDVQPSISNGRTLVPLRGIFEALGANVSWDGAARKIIATRGDLEITLVINGAANINGVIAPLDEPARIVSGRTLVPLRFVSEAMQCKVDWNGAAQTVTITSIP
;
A
#
# COMPACT_ATOMS: atom_id res chain seq x y z
N MET A 1 33.38 8.52 -13.10
CA MET A 1 32.94 7.42 -12.23
C MET A 1 31.44 7.18 -12.35
N VAL A 2 30.58 8.19 -12.19
CA VAL A 2 29.14 7.99 -12.38
C VAL A 2 28.42 9.28 -12.79
N LYS A 3 27.34 9.15 -13.55
CA LYS A 3 26.40 10.21 -13.92
C LYS A 3 25.04 9.88 -13.29
N THR A 4 24.39 10.89 -12.74
CA THR A 4 22.97 10.82 -12.36
C THR A 4 22.16 11.28 -13.57
N ASP A 5 21.25 10.44 -14.04
CA ASP A 5 20.31 10.76 -15.13
C ASP A 5 18.93 11.04 -14.55
N GLU A 6 18.08 11.75 -15.29
CA GLU A 6 16.73 12.14 -14.86
C GLU A 6 15.90 10.95 -14.38
N ALA A 7 15.09 11.19 -13.34
CA ALA A 7 14.17 10.19 -12.81
C ALA A 7 13.03 9.97 -13.80
N THR A 8 12.65 8.71 -14.00
CA THR A 8 11.58 8.31 -14.91
C THR A 8 10.46 7.60 -14.14
N GLU A 9 9.40 7.21 -14.84
CA GLU A 9 8.26 6.46 -14.26
C GLU A 9 7.62 7.14 -13.03
N LEU A 10 7.60 8.48 -13.03
CA LEU A 10 7.01 9.27 -11.95
C LEU A 10 5.49 8.99 -11.86
N SER A 11 5.06 8.41 -10.74
CA SER A 11 3.64 8.22 -10.37
C SER A 11 3.28 9.12 -9.18
N GLY A 12 2.06 8.95 -8.64
CA GLY A 12 1.63 9.67 -7.44
C GLY A 12 2.45 9.34 -6.18
N ASP A 13 3.21 8.24 -6.22
CA ASP A 13 3.87 7.65 -5.05
C ASP A 13 5.20 6.95 -5.37
N ALA A 14 5.68 6.98 -6.61
CA ALA A 14 6.88 6.26 -7.00
C ALA A 14 7.69 7.01 -8.07
N ALA A 15 8.97 6.66 -8.13
CA ALA A 15 9.89 7.13 -9.15
C ALA A 15 10.97 6.07 -9.42
N THR A 16 11.50 6.07 -10.63
CA THR A 16 12.67 5.27 -11.01
C THR A 16 13.88 6.19 -11.14
N LEU A 17 14.85 6.02 -10.22
CA LEU A 17 16.12 6.76 -10.24
C LEU A 17 17.06 6.12 -11.26
N ASN A 18 17.68 6.93 -12.10
CA ASN A 18 18.55 6.46 -13.18
C ASN A 18 19.97 6.98 -13.02
N GLY A 19 20.94 6.15 -13.37
CA GLY A 19 22.35 6.50 -13.38
C GLY A 19 23.12 5.71 -14.42
N GLN A 20 24.26 6.27 -14.81
CA GLN A 20 25.15 5.65 -15.79
C GLN A 20 26.58 5.67 -15.28
N MET A 21 27.25 4.54 -15.37
CA MET A 21 28.71 4.49 -15.21
C MET A 21 29.36 5.10 -16.45
N THR A 22 30.14 6.16 -16.29
CA THR A 22 30.79 6.86 -17.41
C THR A 22 32.16 6.28 -17.71
N GLU A 23 33.05 6.31 -16.72
CA GLU A 23 34.38 5.70 -16.76
C GLU A 23 34.77 5.27 -15.34
N CYS A 24 35.10 3.99 -15.19
CA CYS A 24 35.51 3.37 -13.94
C CYS A 24 36.93 2.84 -14.12
N TYR A 25 37.91 3.42 -13.41
CA TYR A 25 39.24 2.83 -13.33
C TYR A 25 39.27 1.87 -12.12
N GLY A 26 39.16 0.58 -12.38
CA GLY A 26 39.19 -0.49 -11.37
C GLY A 26 37.82 -1.09 -11.01
N GLU A 27 37.84 -2.12 -10.16
CA GLU A 27 36.65 -2.85 -9.69
C GLU A 27 35.74 -1.96 -8.83
N ILE A 28 34.46 -1.91 -9.18
CA ILE A 28 33.45 -1.22 -8.37
C ILE A 28 33.03 -2.12 -7.21
N LYS A 29 33.15 -1.64 -5.98
CA LYS A 29 32.69 -2.34 -4.78
C LYS A 29 31.18 -2.26 -4.62
N GLU A 30 30.62 -1.07 -4.78
CA GLU A 30 29.19 -0.81 -4.67
C GLU A 30 28.83 0.43 -5.50
N TYR A 31 27.60 0.46 -5.98
CA TYR A 31 27.03 1.62 -6.65
C TYR A 31 25.53 1.72 -6.39
N GLY A 32 24.99 2.92 -6.52
CA GLY A 32 23.57 3.17 -6.34
C GLY A 32 23.26 4.64 -6.20
N PHE A 33 22.34 4.98 -5.31
CA PHE A 33 21.84 6.34 -5.15
C PHE A 33 21.85 6.79 -3.70
N TYR A 34 22.10 8.08 -3.49
CA TYR A 34 21.66 8.78 -2.30
C TYR A 34 20.41 9.57 -2.65
N PHE A 35 19.38 9.51 -1.80
CA PHE A 35 18.13 10.25 -1.99
C PHE A 35 17.63 10.89 -0.70
N GLY A 36 16.82 11.94 -0.84
CA GLY A 36 16.20 12.63 0.29
C GLY A 36 15.25 13.75 -0.14
N THR A 37 14.66 14.43 0.84
CA THR A 37 13.69 15.52 0.63
C THR A 37 14.29 16.91 0.83
N GLU A 38 15.55 17.00 1.24
CA GLU A 38 16.28 18.25 1.37
C GLU A 38 17.50 18.25 0.44
N LEU A 39 17.75 19.37 -0.23
CA LEU A 39 18.88 19.56 -1.14
C LEU A 39 20.23 19.16 -0.52
N THR A 40 20.38 19.36 0.80
CA THR A 40 21.60 19.10 1.56
C THR A 40 21.59 17.78 2.33
N LYS A 41 20.45 17.06 2.40
CA LYS A 41 20.31 15.81 3.15
C LYS A 41 19.80 14.68 2.27
N THR A 42 20.68 14.14 1.45
CA THR A 42 20.45 12.87 0.73
C THR A 42 20.93 11.71 1.60
N ASP A 43 20.36 11.55 2.79
CA ASP A 43 20.92 10.66 3.81
C ASP A 43 20.56 9.18 3.58
N GLN A 44 19.58 8.92 2.71
CA GLN A 44 19.14 7.57 2.41
C GLN A 44 19.98 6.99 1.28
N LYS A 45 20.87 6.06 1.63
CA LYS A 45 21.70 5.31 0.71
C LYS A 45 20.97 4.07 0.20
N ILE A 46 20.86 3.93 -1.11
CA ILE A 46 20.33 2.74 -1.78
C ILE A 46 21.45 2.11 -2.60
N ILE A 47 21.77 0.85 -2.29
CA ILE A 47 22.71 0.05 -3.08
C ILE A 47 21.93 -0.66 -4.19
N VAL A 48 22.42 -0.53 -5.43
CA VAL A 48 21.84 -1.15 -6.62
C VAL A 48 22.62 -2.40 -7.02
N GLY A 49 23.95 -2.39 -6.86
CA GLY A 49 24.79 -3.55 -7.14
C GLY A 49 26.19 -3.42 -6.55
N GLU A 50 26.93 -4.53 -6.61
CA GLU A 50 28.29 -4.70 -6.07
C GLU A 50 29.18 -5.48 -7.03
N LYS A 51 30.51 -5.34 -6.89
CA LYS A 51 31.57 -6.13 -7.58
C LYS A 51 31.42 -6.18 -9.11
N GLU A 52 31.37 -5.00 -9.72
CA GLU A 52 31.13 -4.88 -11.16
C GLU A 52 32.30 -4.23 -11.91
N TYR A 53 32.55 -4.71 -13.13
CA TYR A 53 33.73 -4.37 -13.95
C TYR A 53 33.40 -3.53 -15.19
N VAL A 54 32.12 -3.34 -15.51
CA VAL A 54 31.70 -2.77 -16.80
C VAL A 54 30.80 -1.57 -16.61
N ALA A 55 31.04 -0.55 -17.44
CA ALA A 55 30.18 0.62 -17.53
C ALA A 55 28.82 0.22 -18.10
N LYS A 56 27.78 0.23 -17.27
CA LYS A 56 26.40 0.01 -17.68
C LYS A 56 25.46 1.04 -17.03
N PRO A 57 24.30 1.31 -17.65
CA PRO A 57 23.23 2.01 -16.95
C PRO A 57 22.71 1.16 -15.80
N PHE A 58 22.25 1.81 -14.75
CA PHE A 58 21.58 1.19 -13.62
C PHE A 58 20.42 2.06 -13.15
N SER A 59 19.39 1.41 -12.62
CA SER A 59 18.22 2.10 -12.12
C SER A 59 17.69 1.47 -10.85
N LYS A 60 16.92 2.25 -10.10
CA LYS A 60 16.23 1.79 -8.91
C LYS A 60 14.87 2.45 -8.81
N ARG A 61 13.83 1.61 -8.81
CA ARG A 61 12.48 2.04 -8.43
C ARG A 61 12.41 2.24 -6.92
N ILE A 62 11.85 3.37 -6.52
CA ILE A 62 11.49 3.74 -5.15
C ILE A 62 9.98 4.01 -5.12
N ASP A 63 9.29 3.45 -4.14
CA ASP A 63 7.83 3.53 -3.98
C ASP A 63 7.50 4.20 -2.63
N GLN A 64 6.20 4.39 -2.35
CA GLN A 64 5.68 5.00 -1.11
C GLN A 64 6.16 6.45 -0.86
N LEU A 65 6.45 7.18 -1.93
CA LEU A 65 6.80 8.59 -1.88
C LEU A 65 5.56 9.44 -1.62
N LYS A 66 5.72 10.48 -0.80
CA LYS A 66 4.69 11.51 -0.64
C LYS A 66 4.83 12.58 -1.72
N PRO A 67 3.75 13.28 -2.10
CA PRO A 67 3.84 14.47 -2.94
C PRO A 67 4.87 15.45 -2.37
N GLY A 68 5.73 15.96 -3.25
CA GLY A 68 6.87 16.78 -2.85
C GLY A 68 8.04 16.66 -3.81
N THR A 69 9.05 17.49 -3.56
CA THR A 69 10.30 17.49 -4.31
C THR A 69 11.33 16.63 -3.59
N TYR A 70 12.01 15.79 -4.37
CA TYR A 70 13.06 14.90 -3.90
C TYR A 70 14.34 15.20 -4.66
N PHE A 71 15.46 15.02 -3.98
CA PHE A 71 16.80 15.21 -4.51
C PHE A 71 17.55 13.89 -4.45
N TYR A 72 18.29 13.56 -5.49
CA TYR A 72 19.08 12.34 -5.53
C TYR A 72 20.35 12.51 -6.36
N LYS A 73 21.34 11.68 -6.06
CA LYS A 73 22.59 11.59 -6.82
C LYS A 73 23.05 10.14 -6.88
N ALA A 74 23.58 9.75 -8.03
CA ALA A 74 24.23 8.47 -8.20
C ALA A 74 25.60 8.45 -7.48
N PHE A 75 26.01 7.30 -6.97
CA PHE A 75 27.36 7.09 -6.44
C PHE A 75 27.94 5.76 -6.95
N ALA A 76 29.26 5.69 -7.03
CA ALA A 76 29.99 4.45 -7.22
C ALA A 76 31.30 4.48 -6.41
N THR A 77 31.56 3.44 -5.63
CA THR A 77 32.73 3.32 -4.76
C THR A 77 33.66 2.24 -5.31
N ASN A 78 34.94 2.53 -5.46
CA ASN A 78 35.97 1.54 -5.75
C ASN A 78 36.91 1.36 -4.53
N ALA A 79 38.08 0.76 -4.72
CA ALA A 79 39.03 0.58 -3.62
C ALA A 79 39.64 1.89 -3.10
N THR A 80 39.67 2.95 -3.91
CA THR A 80 40.41 4.19 -3.63
C THR A 80 39.51 5.36 -3.26
N ASP A 81 38.31 5.45 -3.84
CA ASP A 81 37.44 6.62 -3.71
C ASP A 81 35.96 6.30 -3.99
N THR A 82 35.08 7.25 -3.68
CA THR A 82 33.67 7.27 -4.09
C THR A 82 33.42 8.44 -5.04
N GLY A 83 33.05 8.12 -6.27
CA GLY A 83 32.58 9.11 -7.24
C GLY A 83 31.09 9.38 -7.08
N TYR A 84 30.69 10.64 -7.25
CA TYR A 84 29.30 11.08 -7.22
C TYR A 84 28.90 11.71 -8.55
N GLY A 85 27.67 11.42 -9.00
CA GLY A 85 27.02 12.13 -10.08
C GLY A 85 26.47 13.48 -9.62
N PRO A 86 26.03 14.35 -10.56
CA PRO A 86 25.35 15.60 -10.21
C PRO A 86 24.09 15.33 -9.39
N LEU A 87 23.72 16.29 -8.54
CA LEU A 87 22.46 16.26 -7.81
C LEU A 87 21.33 16.56 -8.80
N MET A 88 20.37 15.65 -8.90
CA MET A 88 19.15 15.80 -9.67
C MET A 88 17.97 15.98 -8.72
N GLU A 89 16.90 16.59 -9.22
CA GLU A 89 15.62 16.69 -8.52
C GLU A 89 14.51 16.09 -9.35
N PHE A 90 13.48 15.58 -8.67
CA PHE A 90 12.21 15.25 -9.28
C PHE A 90 11.07 15.64 -8.34
N THR A 91 9.90 15.88 -8.91
CA THR A 91 8.72 16.26 -8.11
C THR A 91 7.63 15.24 -8.32
N ILE A 92 7.20 14.64 -7.21
CA ILE A 92 5.94 13.91 -7.15
C ILE A 92 4.84 14.96 -7.04
N LYS A 93 4.17 15.22 -8.17
CA LYS A 93 3.08 16.18 -8.21
C LYS A 93 1.86 15.58 -7.51
N GLN A 94 1.21 16.39 -6.69
CA GLN A 94 -0.16 16.11 -6.28
C GLN A 94 -1.02 16.15 -7.54
N THR A 95 -1.59 15.01 -7.93
CA THR A 95 -2.48 14.91 -9.08
C THR A 95 -3.71 15.79 -8.81
N SER A 96 -3.75 16.97 -9.44
CA SER A 96 -4.89 17.87 -9.38
C SER A 96 -5.98 17.35 -10.30
N GLY A 97 -6.88 16.56 -9.74
CA GLY A 97 -8.19 16.28 -10.30
C GLY A 97 -9.17 16.33 -9.14
N ASP A 98 -10.28 17.05 -9.31
CA ASP A 98 -11.47 16.83 -8.51
C ASP A 98 -11.81 15.34 -8.55
N ASN A 99 -11.45 14.65 -7.49
CA ASN A 99 -11.94 13.35 -7.04
C ASN A 99 -11.17 13.03 -5.76
N ASN A 100 -11.82 13.20 -4.62
CA ASN A 100 -11.51 12.58 -3.32
C ASN A 100 -10.49 11.40 -3.41
N THR A 101 -9.19 11.72 -3.32
CA THR A 101 -8.12 10.72 -3.31
C THR A 101 -7.67 10.49 -1.87
N ALA A 102 -8.42 9.64 -1.18
CA ALA A 102 -7.91 8.87 -0.04
C ALA A 102 -6.66 8.06 -0.46
N PRO A 103 -5.74 7.74 0.48
CA PRO A 103 -4.34 7.37 0.22
C PRO A 103 -4.22 6.09 -0.62
N ASP A 104 -3.04 5.84 -1.23
CA ASP A 104 -2.67 4.67 -2.07
C ASP A 104 -3.06 3.31 -1.46
N GLY A 105 -4.34 3.00 -1.56
CA GLY A 105 -4.96 1.95 -0.81
C GLY A 105 -6.38 1.75 -1.31
N ILE A 106 -6.91 0.59 -0.95
CA ILE A 106 -8.25 0.20 -1.36
C ILE A 106 -9.25 1.18 -0.75
N LYS A 107 -9.96 1.94 -1.59
CA LYS A 107 -11.04 2.82 -1.16
C LYS A 107 -12.30 1.99 -0.97
N VAL A 108 -13.09 2.30 0.05
CA VAL A 108 -14.40 1.68 0.24
C VAL A 108 -15.44 2.79 0.27
N LYS A 109 -16.43 2.68 -0.61
CA LYS A 109 -17.61 3.54 -0.63
C LYS A 109 -18.81 2.74 -0.13
N LEU A 110 -19.67 3.36 0.67
CA LEU A 110 -20.99 2.88 1.02
C LEU A 110 -22.00 3.91 0.53
N ASP A 111 -22.91 3.52 -0.36
CA ASP A 111 -23.93 4.40 -0.94
C ASP A 111 -23.32 5.73 -1.45
N ASP A 112 -22.26 5.59 -2.25
CA ASP A 112 -21.41 6.66 -2.79
C ASP A 112 -20.60 7.48 -1.77
N GLN A 113 -20.82 7.29 -0.48
CA GLN A 113 -20.05 7.92 0.59
C GLN A 113 -18.75 7.16 0.84
N LEU A 114 -17.61 7.86 0.79
CA LEU A 114 -16.31 7.28 1.10
C LEU A 114 -16.20 6.98 2.61
N LEU A 115 -15.80 5.76 2.94
CA LEU A 115 -15.49 5.33 4.31
C LEU A 115 -14.00 5.47 4.59
N THR A 116 -13.69 5.94 5.80
CA THR A 116 -12.31 6.07 6.30
C THR A 116 -12.06 5.08 7.43
N PHE A 117 -10.88 4.43 7.41
CA PHE A 117 -10.50 3.45 8.40
C PHE A 117 -9.13 3.78 9.00
N ASP A 118 -8.93 3.40 10.25
CA ASP A 118 -7.65 3.47 10.95
C ASP A 118 -6.68 2.35 10.52
N VAL A 119 -7.21 1.21 10.09
CA VAL A 119 -6.48 0.17 9.36
C VAL A 119 -7.05 0.07 7.96
N GLN A 120 -6.18 0.25 6.95
CA GLN A 120 -6.59 0.25 5.56
C GLN A 120 -7.01 -1.15 5.09
N PRO A 121 -7.97 -1.26 4.15
CA PRO A 121 -8.22 -2.52 3.48
C PRO A 121 -7.01 -2.96 2.66
N SER A 122 -6.89 -4.27 2.43
CA SER A 122 -5.68 -4.87 1.85
C SER A 122 -6.03 -6.04 0.92
N ILE A 123 -5.10 -6.46 0.07
CA ILE A 123 -5.25 -7.68 -0.73
C ILE A 123 -4.37 -8.77 -0.13
N SER A 124 -4.95 -9.94 0.13
CA SER A 124 -4.26 -11.15 0.57
C SER A 124 -4.72 -12.32 -0.28
N ASN A 125 -3.79 -13.10 -0.85
CA ASN A 125 -4.10 -14.27 -1.69
C ASN A 125 -5.13 -13.99 -2.82
N GLY A 126 -5.08 -12.79 -3.41
CA GLY A 126 -6.05 -12.38 -4.43
C GLY A 126 -7.47 -12.13 -3.91
N ARG A 127 -7.62 -11.89 -2.60
CA ARG A 127 -8.87 -11.48 -1.94
C ARG A 127 -8.70 -10.13 -1.28
N THR A 128 -9.69 -9.26 -1.51
CA THR A 128 -9.79 -7.97 -0.82
C THR A 128 -10.30 -8.21 0.59
N LEU A 129 -9.50 -7.84 1.58
CA LEU A 129 -9.81 -7.87 2.99
C LEU A 129 -10.15 -6.46 3.47
N VAL A 130 -11.26 -6.31 4.18
CA VAL A 130 -11.79 -5.02 4.63
C VAL A 130 -12.02 -5.01 6.15
N PRO A 131 -11.89 -3.85 6.82
CA PRO A 131 -12.18 -3.74 8.25
C PRO A 131 -13.65 -4.05 8.55
N LEU A 132 -13.91 -5.15 9.27
CA LEU A 132 -15.27 -5.63 9.53
C LEU A 132 -16.11 -4.59 10.27
N ARG A 133 -15.57 -4.07 11.37
CA ARG A 133 -16.29 -3.16 12.28
C ARG A 133 -16.77 -1.91 11.56
N GLY A 134 -15.86 -1.21 10.87
CA GLY A 134 -16.18 0.07 10.25
C GLY A 134 -17.28 -0.06 9.19
N ILE A 135 -17.27 -1.14 8.40
CA ILE A 135 -18.31 -1.36 7.40
C ILE A 135 -19.63 -1.77 8.04
N PHE A 136 -19.61 -2.67 9.03
CA PHE A 136 -20.82 -3.13 9.70
C PHE A 136 -21.51 -2.00 10.46
N GLU A 137 -20.76 -1.17 11.19
CA GLU A 137 -21.28 0.00 11.88
C GLU A 137 -21.84 1.04 10.90
N ALA A 138 -21.16 1.29 9.77
CA ALA A 138 -21.67 2.17 8.71
C ALA A 138 -22.98 1.66 8.08
N LEU A 139 -23.17 0.34 8.04
CA LEU A 139 -24.40 -0.34 7.59
C LEU A 139 -25.46 -0.48 8.72
N GLY A 140 -25.25 0.15 9.87
CA GLY A 140 -26.20 0.22 10.98
C GLY A 140 -26.15 -0.95 11.97
N ALA A 141 -25.13 -1.81 11.92
CA ALA A 141 -24.97 -2.89 12.89
C ALA A 141 -24.24 -2.42 14.15
N ASN A 142 -24.62 -2.96 15.31
CA ASN A 142 -23.83 -2.87 16.53
C ASN A 142 -22.79 -3.99 16.55
N VAL A 143 -21.51 -3.65 16.75
CA VAL A 143 -20.42 -4.62 16.76
C VAL A 143 -19.77 -4.67 18.15
N SER A 144 -19.68 -5.84 18.74
CA SER A 144 -19.02 -6.10 20.01
C SER A 144 -17.92 -7.16 19.88
N TRP A 145 -17.00 -7.16 20.84
CA TRP A 145 -15.87 -8.10 20.90
C TRP A 145 -15.91 -8.82 22.24
N ASP A 146 -15.96 -10.15 22.18
CA ASP A 146 -15.77 -11.05 23.30
C ASP A 146 -14.31 -11.50 23.31
N GLY A 147 -13.52 -10.91 24.22
CA GLY A 147 -12.10 -11.21 24.34
C GLY A 147 -11.80 -12.61 24.89
N ALA A 148 -12.68 -13.17 25.72
CA ALA A 148 -12.51 -14.50 26.30
C ALA A 148 -12.71 -15.58 25.22
N ALA A 149 -13.74 -15.42 24.39
CA ALA A 149 -14.03 -16.33 23.29
C ALA A 149 -13.28 -15.99 21.99
N ARG A 150 -12.53 -14.88 21.95
CA ARG A 150 -11.91 -14.30 20.74
C ARG A 150 -12.90 -14.19 19.58
N LYS A 151 -14.08 -13.65 19.87
CA LYS A 151 -15.25 -13.69 19.00
C LYS A 151 -15.80 -12.28 18.78
N ILE A 152 -16.08 -11.95 17.53
CA ILE A 152 -16.86 -10.77 17.15
C ILE A 152 -18.32 -11.16 17.14
N ILE A 153 -19.17 -10.29 17.66
CA ILE A 153 -20.63 -10.39 17.57
C ILE A 153 -21.13 -9.09 16.95
N ALA A 154 -21.84 -9.18 15.83
CA ALA A 154 -22.47 -8.04 15.17
C ALA A 154 -23.98 -8.26 15.07
N THR A 155 -24.77 -7.24 15.37
CA THR A 155 -26.24 -7.33 15.40
C THR A 155 -26.89 -6.16 14.67
N ARG A 156 -27.96 -6.41 13.90
CA ARG A 156 -28.75 -5.38 13.22
C ARG A 156 -30.19 -5.85 13.03
N GLY A 157 -31.12 -5.37 13.86
CA GLY A 157 -32.48 -5.93 13.87
C GLY A 157 -32.44 -7.41 14.24
N ASP A 158 -33.03 -8.26 13.39
CA ASP A 158 -33.03 -9.73 13.56
C ASP A 158 -31.76 -10.41 13.03
N LEU A 159 -30.83 -9.66 12.45
CA LEU A 159 -29.55 -10.17 11.97
C LEU A 159 -28.56 -10.32 13.13
N GLU A 160 -28.04 -11.52 13.34
CA GLU A 160 -26.93 -11.83 14.23
C GLU A 160 -25.79 -12.48 13.44
N ILE A 161 -24.60 -11.88 13.52
CA ILE A 161 -23.39 -12.39 12.91
C ILE A 161 -22.38 -12.66 14.02
N THR A 162 -21.80 -13.86 14.01
CA THR A 162 -20.67 -14.19 14.90
C THR A 162 -19.46 -14.60 14.08
N LEU A 163 -18.27 -14.19 14.52
CA LEU A 163 -17.02 -14.57 13.87
C LEU A 163 -15.97 -14.89 14.94
N VAL A 164 -15.51 -16.13 14.97
CA VAL A 164 -14.40 -16.55 15.83
C VAL A 164 -13.10 -16.37 15.05
N ILE A 165 -12.09 -15.71 15.65
CA ILE A 165 -10.80 -15.52 14.99
C ILE A 165 -10.14 -16.90 14.78
N ASN A 166 -9.66 -17.16 13.55
CA ASN A 166 -9.19 -18.47 13.08
C ASN A 166 -10.24 -19.60 13.15
N GLY A 167 -11.53 -19.25 13.28
CA GLY A 167 -12.64 -20.19 13.30
C GLY A 167 -13.67 -19.90 12.21
N ALA A 168 -14.90 -20.37 12.44
CA ALA A 168 -16.01 -20.13 11.53
C ALA A 168 -16.68 -18.77 11.78
N ALA A 169 -17.30 -18.24 10.73
CA ALA A 169 -18.33 -17.22 10.85
C ALA A 169 -19.72 -17.89 10.84
N ASN A 170 -20.70 -17.27 11.48
CA ASN A 170 -22.10 -17.65 11.39
C ASN A 170 -22.97 -16.42 11.10
N ILE A 171 -24.01 -16.61 10.32
CA ILE A 171 -25.05 -15.62 10.05
C ILE A 171 -26.38 -16.27 10.47
N ASN A 172 -27.06 -15.69 11.46
CA ASN A 172 -28.31 -16.21 12.04
C ASN A 172 -28.24 -17.70 12.42
N GLY A 173 -27.12 -18.11 13.04
CA GLY A 173 -26.89 -19.50 13.47
C GLY A 173 -26.49 -20.47 12.36
N VAL A 174 -26.42 -20.04 11.10
CA VAL A 174 -25.94 -20.85 9.97
C VAL A 174 -24.47 -20.56 9.70
N ILE A 175 -23.65 -21.61 9.54
CA ILE A 175 -22.22 -21.48 9.23
C ILE A 175 -22.04 -20.78 7.89
N ALA A 176 -21.26 -19.71 7.89
CA ALA A 176 -20.85 -18.94 6.73
C ALA A 176 -19.33 -19.14 6.52
N PRO A 177 -18.91 -19.96 5.54
CA PRO A 177 -17.49 -20.19 5.29
C PRO A 177 -16.83 -18.92 4.76
N LEU A 178 -15.61 -18.65 5.24
CA LEU A 178 -14.76 -17.60 4.70
C LEU A 178 -13.88 -18.18 3.60
N ASP A 179 -13.79 -17.51 2.46
CA ASP A 179 -12.92 -17.91 1.35
C ASP A 179 -11.44 -17.55 1.58
N GLU A 180 -11.19 -16.61 2.48
CA GLU A 180 -9.87 -16.34 3.08
C GLU A 180 -10.09 -16.10 4.59
N PRO A 181 -9.26 -16.69 5.48
CA PRO A 181 -9.45 -16.54 6.92
C PRO A 181 -9.44 -15.08 7.37
N ALA A 182 -10.28 -14.75 8.36
CA ALA A 182 -10.25 -13.45 9.01
C ALA A 182 -8.88 -13.20 9.67
N ARG A 183 -8.34 -11.99 9.53
CA ARG A 183 -7.01 -11.63 10.06
C ARG A 183 -7.11 -10.47 11.03
N ILE A 184 -6.25 -10.48 12.05
CA ILE A 184 -6.05 -9.32 12.90
C ILE A 184 -4.81 -8.58 12.39
N VAL A 185 -4.98 -7.32 12.00
CA VAL A 185 -3.89 -6.41 11.60
C VAL A 185 -4.01 -5.16 12.46
N SER A 186 -2.94 -4.82 13.18
CA SER A 186 -2.88 -3.63 14.07
C SER A 186 -4.09 -3.50 15.02
N GLY A 187 -4.59 -4.63 15.53
CA GLY A 187 -5.74 -4.65 16.45
C GLY A 187 -7.12 -4.50 15.79
N ARG A 188 -7.20 -4.56 14.46
CA ARG A 188 -8.46 -4.59 13.70
C ARG A 188 -8.64 -5.93 13.01
N THR A 189 -9.88 -6.42 12.97
CA THR A 189 -10.23 -7.63 12.25
C THR A 189 -10.62 -7.29 10.83
N LEU A 190 -9.90 -7.87 9.88
CA LEU A 190 -10.20 -7.79 8.46
C LEU A 190 -10.82 -9.10 8.00
N VAL A 191 -11.82 -8.99 7.13
CA VAL A 191 -12.56 -10.11 6.56
C VAL A 191 -12.66 -9.98 5.04
N PRO A 192 -12.84 -11.10 4.32
CA PRO A 192 -13.08 -11.04 2.89
C PRO A 192 -14.28 -10.17 2.55
N LEU A 193 -14.14 -9.38 1.51
CA LEU A 193 -15.18 -8.50 1.03
C LEU A 193 -16.49 -9.25 0.67
N ARG A 194 -16.37 -10.48 0.16
CA ARG A 194 -17.54 -11.33 -0.14
C ARG A 194 -18.35 -11.64 1.12
N PHE A 195 -17.68 -11.95 2.23
CA PHE A 195 -18.36 -12.23 3.49
C PHE A 195 -19.20 -11.03 3.96
N VAL A 196 -18.69 -9.80 3.77
CA VAL A 196 -19.46 -8.58 4.07
C VAL A 196 -20.75 -8.51 3.26
N SER A 197 -20.67 -8.77 1.95
CA SER A 197 -21.84 -8.76 1.05
C SER A 197 -22.91 -9.76 1.49
N GLU A 198 -22.50 -11.00 1.81
CA GLU A 198 -23.40 -12.07 2.24
C GLU A 198 -23.99 -11.80 3.62
N ALA A 199 -23.15 -11.41 4.58
CA ALA A 199 -23.56 -11.20 5.97
C ALA A 199 -24.49 -10.00 6.13
N MET A 200 -24.23 -8.90 5.42
CA MET A 200 -25.01 -7.67 5.55
C MET A 200 -26.12 -7.54 4.49
N GLN A 201 -26.26 -8.53 3.61
CA GLN A 201 -27.22 -8.54 2.50
C GLN A 201 -27.12 -7.25 1.67
N CYS A 202 -25.89 -6.90 1.27
CA CYS A 202 -25.61 -5.70 0.47
C CYS A 202 -24.96 -6.08 -0.86
N LYS A 203 -25.12 -5.23 -1.87
CA LYS A 203 -24.41 -5.40 -3.14
C LYS A 203 -22.99 -4.86 -2.98
N VAL A 204 -22.02 -5.59 -3.53
CA VAL A 204 -20.63 -5.15 -3.55
C VAL A 204 -20.04 -5.28 -4.94
N ASP A 205 -19.42 -4.19 -5.41
CA ASP A 205 -18.71 -4.10 -6.67
C ASP A 205 -17.24 -3.74 -6.40
N TRP A 206 -16.31 -4.40 -7.10
CA TRP A 206 -14.87 -4.12 -7.03
C TRP A 206 -14.37 -3.56 -8.35
N ASN A 207 -13.80 -2.34 -8.32
CA ASN A 207 -13.09 -1.74 -9.43
C ASN A 207 -11.58 -1.88 -9.21
N GLY A 208 -10.96 -2.86 -9.88
CA GLY A 208 -9.53 -3.12 -9.74
C GLY A 208 -8.63 -2.02 -10.28
N ALA A 209 -9.04 -1.30 -11.33
CA ALA A 209 -8.25 -0.21 -11.90
C ALA A 209 -8.23 1.02 -10.99
N ALA A 210 -9.36 1.34 -10.37
CA ALA A 210 -9.50 2.44 -9.41
C ALA A 210 -9.24 2.03 -7.96
N GLN A 211 -8.89 0.76 -7.72
CA GLN A 211 -8.78 0.13 -6.39
C GLN A 211 -9.94 0.52 -5.44
N THR A 212 -11.16 0.48 -5.93
CA THR A 212 -12.33 0.95 -5.19
C THR A 212 -13.35 -0.16 -5.02
N VAL A 213 -13.72 -0.41 -3.77
CA VAL A 213 -14.89 -1.19 -3.37
C VAL A 213 -16.08 -0.24 -3.29
N THR A 214 -17.18 -0.58 -3.96
CA THR A 214 -18.46 0.09 -3.82
C THR A 214 -19.43 -0.88 -3.16
N ILE A 215 -19.99 -0.47 -2.02
CA ILE A 215 -21.03 -1.17 -1.28
C ILE A 215 -22.32 -0.39 -1.50
N THR A 216 -23.38 -1.08 -1.90
CA THR A 216 -24.72 -0.51 -2.03
C THR A 216 -25.64 -1.24 -1.06
N SER A 217 -26.23 -0.48 -0.13
CA SER A 217 -27.25 -1.01 0.78
C SER A 217 -28.51 -1.38 -0.01
N ILE A 218 -29.23 -2.39 0.46
CA ILE A 218 -30.54 -2.75 -0.10
C ILE A 218 -31.60 -1.98 0.71
N PRO A 219 -32.58 -1.32 0.06
CA PRO A 219 -33.66 -0.58 0.73
C PRO A 219 -34.53 -1.42 1.64
#